data_AF-A0A8D0KWZ9-F1
#
_entry.id   AF-A0A8D0KWZ9-F1
#
_cell.length_a   1.000
_cell.length_b   1.000
_cell.length_c   1.000
_cell.angle_alpha   90.00
_cell.angle_beta   90.00
_cell.angle_gamma   90.00
#
_symmetry.space_group_name_H-M   'P 1'
#
loop_
_entity.id
_entity.type
_entity.pdbx_description
1 polymer ?
#
loop_
_entity_poly.entity_id
_entity_poly.type
_entity_poly.pdbx_seq_one_letter_code
_entity_poly.pdbx_strand_id
1 'polypeptide(L)' 'MPCYFCVISADTERAVEILTRYQSTLRSPEEQELKASIGKVSHIFQSELFQALLGKPLPYL' A
#
# COMPACT_ATOMS: atom_id res chain seq x y z
N MET A 1 -21.30 -0.16 15.55
CA MET A 1 -21.29 -0.81 14.22
C MET A 1 -20.00 -0.39 13.54
N PRO A 2 -19.02 -1.28 13.35
CA PRO A 2 -17.79 -0.90 12.67
C PRO A 2 -18.15 -0.51 11.23
N CYS A 3 -17.81 0.71 10.83
CA CYS A 3 -17.88 1.11 9.44
C CYS A 3 -16.97 0.16 8.64
N TYR A 4 -17.57 -0.76 7.87
CA TYR A 4 -16.84 -1.69 7.00
C TYR A 4 -15.82 -0.98 6.09
N PHE A 5 -16.13 0.27 5.72
CA PHE A 5 -15.25 1.13 4.93
C PHE A 5 -13.95 1.53 5.64
N CYS A 6 -14.00 1.73 6.96
CA CYS A 6 -12.83 2.03 7.78
C CYS A 6 -11.94 0.79 7.99
N VAL A 7 -12.53 -0.40 7.91
CA VAL A 7 -11.80 -1.68 8.01
C VAL A 7 -11.01 -1.94 6.74
N ILE A 8 -11.61 -1.75 5.56
CA ILE A 8 -10.95 -1.96 4.26
C ILE A 8 -9.76 -1.02 4.05
N SER A 9 -9.90 0.25 4.44
CA SER A 9 -8.80 1.23 4.33
C SER A 9 -7.64 0.88 5.26
N ALA A 10 -7.91 0.50 6.51
CA ALA A 10 -6.89 0.06 7.47
C ALA A 10 -6.18 -1.24 7.04
N ASP A 11 -6.94 -2.22 6.52
CA ASP A 11 -6.36 -3.46 5.99
C ASP A 11 -5.47 -3.20 4.76
N THR A 12 -5.87 -2.25 3.92
CA THR A 12 -5.07 -1.86 2.75
C THR A 12 -3.77 -1.17 3.16
N GLU A 13 -3.82 -0.24 4.12
CA GLU A 13 -2.61 0.38 4.67
C GLU A 13 -1.66 -0.66 5.26
N ARG A 14 -2.20 -1.58 6.06
CA ARG A 14 -1.44 -2.67 6.68
C ARG A 14 -0.79 -3.58 5.63
N ALA A 15 -1.49 -3.87 4.53
CA ALA A 15 -0.93 -4.65 3.43
C ALA A 15 0.24 -3.92 2.73
N VAL A 16 0.11 -2.61 2.50
CA VAL A 16 1.18 -1.79 1.89
C VAL A 16 2.42 -1.70 2.79
N GLU A 17 2.22 -1.58 4.10
CA GLU A 17 3.31 -1.57 5.08
C GLU A 17 4.08 -2.90 5.06
N ILE A 18 3.36 -4.02 5.05
CA ILE A 18 3.95 -5.37 4.96
C ILE A 18 4.73 -5.53 3.64
N LEU A 19 4.18 -5.09 2.52
CA LEU A 19 4.86 -5.13 1.21
C LEU A 19 6.15 -4.30 1.21
N THR A 20 6.12 -3.10 1.79
CA THR A 20 7.29 -2.21 1.88
C THR A 20 8.38 -2.81 2.77
N ARG A 21 7.98 -3.47 3.86
CA ARG A 21 8.90 -4.22 4.73
C ARG A 21 9.51 -5.40 3.98
N TYR A 22 8.70 -6.15 3.25
CA TYR A 22 9.17 -7.28 2.44
C TYR A 22 10.15 -6.82 1.34
N GLN A 23 9.85 -5.71 0.67
CA GLN A 23 10.75 -5.06 -0.30
C GLN A 23 12.13 -4.73 0.30
N SER A 24 12.18 -4.34 1.58
CA SER A 24 13.41 -3.98 2.29
C SER A 24 14.25 -5.19 2.70
N THR A 25 13.62 -6.36 2.85
CA THR A 25 14.30 -7.65 3.03
C THR A 25 14.90 -8.20 1.74
N LEU A 26 14.36 -7.85 0.56
CA LEU A 26 14.92 -8.23 -0.74
C LEU A 26 16.20 -7.41 -1.03
N ARG A 27 17.34 -8.06 -0.85
CA ARG A 27 18.68 -7.49 -1.06
C ARG A 27 19.50 -8.27 -2.09
N SER A 28 19.00 -9.45 -2.48
CA SER A 28 19.66 -10.35 -3.41
C SER A 28 19.50 -9.82 -4.84
N PRO A 29 20.52 -9.95 -5.71
CA PRO A 29 20.44 -9.51 -7.10
C PRO A 29 19.37 -10.27 -7.91
N GLU A 30 19.12 -11.53 -7.57
CA GLU A 30 18.03 -12.34 -8.16
C GLU A 30 16.63 -11.81 -7.83
N GLU A 31 16.48 -11.12 -6.70
CA GLU A 31 15.19 -10.63 -6.21
C GLU A 31 14.92 -9.18 -6.64
N GLN A 32 15.81 -8.58 -7.43
CA GLN A 32 15.71 -7.15 -7.76
C GLN A 32 14.53 -6.82 -8.67
N GLU A 33 14.13 -7.77 -9.52
CA GLU A 33 12.91 -7.66 -10.32
C GLU A 33 11.65 -7.71 -9.44
N LEU A 34 11.63 -8.61 -8.44
CA LEU A 34 10.55 -8.68 -7.45
C LEU A 34 10.49 -7.40 -6.62
N LYS A 35 11.64 -6.89 -6.17
CA LYS A 35 11.77 -5.62 -5.45
C LYS A 35 11.22 -4.44 -6.25
N ALA A 36 11.52 -4.38 -7.55
CA ALA A 36 11.00 -3.36 -8.45
C ALA A 36 9.48 -3.49 -8.62
N SER A 37 8.97 -4.71 -8.75
CA SER A 37 7.54 -5.01 -8.87
C SER A 37 6.77 -4.60 -7.62
N ILE A 38 7.29 -4.92 -6.42
CA ILE A 38 6.70 -4.48 -5.15
C ILE A 38 6.73 -2.95 -5.02
N GLY A 39 7.81 -2.31 -5.48
CA GLY A 39 7.91 -0.85 -5.50
C GLY A 39 6.82 -0.20 -6.36
N LYS A 40 6.55 -0.75 -7.54
CA LYS A 40 5.44 -0.30 -8.41
C LYS A 40 4.09 -0.44 -7.72
N VAL A 41 3.84 -1.60 -7.09
CA VAL A 41 2.60 -1.85 -6.35
C VAL A 41 2.45 -0.86 -5.20
N SER A 42 3.48 -0.71 -4.36
CA SER A 42 3.48 0.25 -3.24
C SER A 42 3.19 1.68 -3.72
N HIS A 43 3.79 2.09 -4.84
CA HIS A 43 3.53 3.42 -5.42
C HIS A 43 2.10 3.59 -5.96
N ILE A 44 1.51 2.57 -6.59
CA ILE A 44 0.11 2.59 -7.04
C ILE A 44 -0.83 2.76 -5.85
N PHE A 45 -0.58 2.02 -4.77
CA PHE A 45 -1.40 2.12 -3.56
C PHE A 45 -1.26 3.48 -2.85
N GLN A 46 -0.11 4.14 -2.96
CA GLN A 46 0.11 5.49 -2.41
C GLN A 46 -0.44 6.62 -3.28
N SER A 47 -0.87 6.32 -4.52
CA SER A 47 -1.45 7.30 -5.43
C SER A 47 -2.72 7.94 -4.85
N GLU A 48 -2.86 9.25 -5.02
CA GLU A 48 -4.04 10.01 -4.59
C GLU A 48 -5.33 9.44 -5.18
N LEU A 49 -5.29 8.97 -6.43
CA LEU A 49 -6.44 8.31 -7.08
C LEU A 49 -6.86 7.05 -6.33
N PHE A 50 -5.89 6.22 -5.92
CA PHE A 50 -6.16 4.95 -5.25
C PHE A 50 -6.61 5.17 -3.80
N GLN A 51 -6.02 6.16 -3.12
CA GLN A 51 -6.44 6.60 -1.78
C GLN A 51 -7.87 7.17 -1.78
N ALA A 52 -8.25 7.89 -2.85
CA ALA A 52 -9.61 8.38 -3.04
C ALA A 52 -10.61 7.24 -3.29
N LEU A 53 -10.23 6.19 -4.04
CA LEU A 53 -11.05 4.99 -4.25
C LEU A 53 -11.26 4.18 -2.96
N LEU A 54 -10.27 4.17 -2.06
CA LEU A 54 -10.37 3.60 -0.71
C LEU A 54 -11.15 4.50 0.26
N GLY A 55 -11.56 5.68 -0.21
CA GLY A 55 -12.21 6.78 0.52
C GLY A 55 -11.52 7.17 1.81
N LYS A 56 -10.19 7.24 1.78
CA LYS A 56 -9.53 8.08 2.77
C LYS A 56 -10.06 9.50 2.64
N PRO A 57 -10.61 10.09 3.72
CA PRO A 57 -10.91 11.51 3.69
C PRO A 57 -9.60 12.25 3.44
N LEU A 58 -9.57 13.06 2.38
CA LEU A 58 -8.51 14.04 2.21
C LEU A 58 -8.44 14.85 3.51
N PRO A 59 -7.25 15.15 4.06
CA PRO A 59 -7.10 15.88 5.32
C PRO A 59 -7.61 17.34 5.27
N TYR A 60 -8.35 17.70 4.22
CA TYR A 60 -8.89 19.03 3.92
C TYR A 60 -10.43 19.10 4.01
N LEU A 61 -11.11 18.11 4.60
CA LEU A 61 -12.54 18.15 4.94
C LEU A 61 -12.80 17.67 6.36
#